data_AF-A0A9D4KMX7-F1
#
_entry.id   AF-A0A9D4KMX7-F1
#
_cell.length_a   1.000
_cell.length_b   1.000
_cell.length_c   1.000
_cell.angle_alpha   90.00
_cell.angle_beta   90.00
_cell.angle_gamma   90.00
#
_symmetry.space_group_name_H-M   'P 1'
#
loop_
_entity.id
_entity.type
_entity.pdbx_description
1 polymer ?
#
loop_
_entity_poly.entity_id
_entity_poly.type
_entity_poly.pdbx_seq_one_letter_code
_entity_poly.pdbx_strand_id
1 'polypeptide(L)'
;MATVPPLVSLTNECPPTANLSGHAVYGTIPPVFERHEAALLLILGFGGVSVVLAMLHGQVRKRVFHDDNNVDTAFDAGGRVSTSLTAVTVASQFLWPGDILQSSTITVKSGISGPLWYTVGAVINIALFPIVSVYLKTRAPGAKTYLQIMYARYGRAAHILFIAMALMVNLCVISTLVVAGVATIKAATIDASDEFCVVIIAVLFGSYSFIGKVTHSKMIMCPFL
;
A
#
# COMPACT_ATOMS: atom_id res chain seq x y z
N MET A 1 -32.95 11.25 -38.78
CA MET A 1 -32.78 9.89 -39.33
C MET A 1 -31.31 9.55 -39.22
N ALA A 2 -30.80 8.60 -38.43
CA ALA A 2 -31.34 7.35 -37.86
C ALA A 2 -31.26 7.38 -36.31
N THR A 3 -32.36 7.29 -35.56
CA THR A 3 -33.02 6.06 -35.03
C THR A 3 -32.10 5.16 -34.21
N VAL A 4 -32.08 5.45 -32.90
CA VAL A 4 -31.62 4.61 -31.79
C VAL A 4 -32.48 3.33 -31.74
N PRO A 5 -31.91 2.11 -31.74
CA PRO A 5 -32.67 0.90 -31.47
C PRO A 5 -32.98 0.78 -29.96
N PRO A 6 -34.14 0.19 -29.59
CA PRO A 6 -34.63 0.20 -28.22
C PRO A 6 -33.86 -0.79 -27.33
N LEU A 7 -33.63 -0.37 -26.08
CA LEU A 7 -33.15 -1.23 -24.99
C LEU A 7 -34.17 -2.33 -24.70
N VAL A 8 -33.90 -3.52 -25.24
CA VAL A 8 -34.61 -4.75 -24.92
C VAL A 8 -34.32 -5.12 -23.47
N SER A 9 -35.43 -5.35 -22.76
CA SER A 9 -35.55 -5.86 -21.40
C SER A 9 -34.67 -7.10 -21.13
N LEU A 10 -33.83 -7.02 -20.10
CA LEU A 10 -33.34 -8.17 -19.33
C LEU A 10 -33.79 -8.02 -17.87
N THR A 11 -35.11 -8.03 -17.67
CA THR A 11 -35.71 -8.48 -16.41
C THR A 11 -35.91 -10.00 -16.49
N ASN A 12 -35.49 -10.72 -15.44
CA ASN A 12 -35.45 -12.19 -15.22
C ASN A 12 -34.02 -12.73 -15.43
N GLU A 13 -33.20 -13.00 -14.40
CA GLU A 13 -33.52 -13.66 -13.14
C GLU A 13 -32.78 -13.06 -11.94
N CYS A 14 -33.53 -12.66 -10.92
CA CYS A 14 -33.01 -12.38 -9.59
C CYS A 14 -33.46 -13.54 -8.68
N PRO A 15 -32.54 -14.36 -8.13
CA PRO A 15 -32.94 -15.30 -7.09
C PRO A 15 -33.29 -14.53 -5.80
N PRO A 16 -34.17 -15.09 -4.97
CA PRO A 16 -35.00 -14.34 -4.05
C PRO A 16 -34.18 -13.74 -2.90
N THR A 17 -34.53 -12.50 -2.54
CA THR A 17 -34.33 -11.84 -1.24
C THR A 17 -33.53 -12.66 -0.22
N ALA A 18 -32.21 -12.55 -0.25
CA ALA A 18 -31.37 -12.88 0.88
C ALA A 18 -31.48 -11.73 1.89
N ASN A 19 -31.93 -12.07 3.10
CA ASN A 19 -32.08 -11.18 4.23
C ASN A 19 -30.98 -10.12 4.33
N LEU A 20 -31.42 -8.86 4.38
CA LEU A 20 -30.63 -7.69 4.72
C LEU A 20 -30.28 -7.73 6.22
N SER A 21 -29.36 -8.63 6.60
CA SER A 21 -28.76 -8.65 7.92
C SER A 21 -27.25 -8.59 7.77
N GLY A 22 -26.72 -7.37 7.63
CA GLY A 22 -25.41 -6.90 8.13
C GLY A 22 -24.11 -7.66 7.86
N HIS A 23 -24.11 -8.87 7.30
CA HIS A 23 -22.93 -9.68 7.06
C HIS A 23 -22.61 -9.63 5.57
N ALA A 24 -21.84 -8.60 5.25
CA ALA A 24 -21.34 -8.28 3.93
C ALA A 24 -20.61 -9.46 3.28
N VAL A 25 -21.01 -9.78 2.04
CA VAL A 25 -20.20 -9.93 0.81
C VAL A 25 -18.71 -10.29 0.94
N TYR A 26 -18.35 -11.19 1.84
CA TYR A 26 -17.18 -12.04 1.71
C TYR A 26 -17.70 -13.36 1.16
N GLY A 27 -17.17 -13.78 0.01
CA GLY A 27 -17.50 -15.06 -0.58
C GLY A 27 -17.40 -16.17 0.45
N THR A 28 -18.31 -17.13 0.34
CA THR A 28 -18.49 -18.31 1.20
C THR A 28 -17.28 -19.26 1.08
N ILE A 29 -16.08 -18.79 1.43
CA ILE A 29 -14.91 -19.64 1.58
C ILE A 29 -14.98 -20.16 3.01
N PRO A 30 -15.16 -21.48 3.23
CA PRO A 30 -15.10 -22.01 4.58
C PRO A 30 -13.70 -21.68 5.13
N PRO A 31 -13.60 -21.08 6.32
CA PRO A 31 -12.31 -20.79 6.92
C PRO A 31 -11.54 -22.10 7.11
N VAL A 32 -10.30 -22.13 6.63
CA VAL A 32 -9.53 -23.37 6.45
C VAL A 32 -8.64 -23.67 7.67
N PHE A 33 -8.26 -22.65 8.44
CA PHE A 33 -7.27 -22.78 9.52
C PHE A 33 -7.86 -22.53 10.91
N GLU A 34 -7.44 -23.35 11.86
CA GLU A 34 -7.70 -23.09 13.28
C GLU A 34 -6.93 -21.86 13.78
N ARG A 35 -7.45 -21.20 14.82
CA ARG A 35 -6.90 -19.94 15.36
C ARG A 35 -5.40 -20.01 15.69
N HIS A 36 -4.95 -21.14 16.22
CA HIS A 36 -3.58 -21.32 16.67
C HIS A 36 -2.63 -21.59 15.50
N GLU A 37 -3.04 -22.41 14.52
CA GLU A 37 -2.26 -22.68 13.31
C GLU A 37 -2.15 -21.43 12.43
N ALA A 38 -3.24 -20.68 12.28
CA ALA A 38 -3.26 -19.43 11.50
C ALA A 38 -2.29 -18.39 12.08
N ALA A 39 -2.26 -18.23 13.40
CA ALA A 39 -1.33 -17.31 14.06
C ALA A 39 0.13 -17.76 13.93
N LEU A 40 0.41 -19.06 14.06
CA LEU A 40 1.75 -19.60 13.84
C LEU A 40 2.19 -19.41 12.39
N LEU A 41 1.34 -19.67 11.41
CA LEU A 41 1.65 -19.46 9.99
C LEU A 41 1.87 -17.99 9.64
N LEU A 42 1.09 -17.07 10.22
CA LEU A 42 1.27 -15.63 9.99
C LEU A 42 2.54 -15.11 10.66
N ILE A 43 2.80 -15.46 11.91
CA ILE A 43 3.98 -14.96 12.64
C ILE A 43 5.26 -15.64 12.14
N LEU A 44 5.27 -16.96 12.03
CA LEU A 44 6.47 -17.72 11.66
C LEU A 44 6.70 -17.71 10.14
N GLY A 45 5.64 -17.85 9.35
CA GLY A 45 5.73 -17.86 7.90
C GLY A 45 5.98 -16.46 7.35
N PHE A 46 5.02 -15.55 7.47
CA PHE A 46 5.18 -14.20 6.93
C PHE A 46 6.25 -13.39 7.69
N GLY A 47 6.21 -13.43 9.03
CA GLY A 47 7.24 -12.78 9.85
C GLY A 47 8.64 -13.36 9.61
N GLY A 48 8.80 -14.69 9.60
CA GLY A 48 10.09 -15.34 9.35
C GLY A 48 10.64 -15.06 7.95
N VAL A 49 9.82 -15.16 6.90
CA VAL A 49 10.23 -14.81 5.54
C VAL A 49 10.66 -13.34 5.45
N SER A 50 9.93 -12.42 6.12
CA SER A 50 10.29 -11.00 6.14
C SER A 50 11.65 -10.75 6.78
N VAL A 51 11.96 -11.45 7.88
CA VAL A 51 13.24 -11.36 8.59
C VAL A 51 14.38 -11.88 7.72
N VAL A 52 14.19 -13.03 7.07
CA VAL A 52 15.19 -13.62 6.16
C VAL A 52 15.46 -12.67 4.99
N LEU A 53 14.41 -12.09 4.40
CA LEU A 53 14.55 -11.13 3.30
C LEU A 53 15.29 -9.86 3.75
N ALA A 54 15.01 -9.35 4.95
CA ALA A 54 15.70 -8.21 5.53
C ALA A 54 17.19 -8.50 5.79
N MET A 55 17.51 -9.67 6.35
CA MET A 55 18.88 -10.12 6.54
C MET A 55 19.60 -10.27 5.20
N LEU A 56 18.97 -10.92 4.21
CA LEU A 56 19.54 -11.12 2.88
C LEU A 56 19.82 -9.78 2.19
N HIS A 57 18.90 -8.82 2.27
CA HIS A 57 19.11 -7.47 1.74
C HIS A 57 20.30 -6.77 2.43
N GLY A 58 20.41 -6.90 3.76
CA GLY A 58 21.56 -6.38 4.52
C GLY A 58 22.89 -7.03 4.11
N GLN A 59 22.89 -8.34 3.86
CA GLN A 59 24.07 -9.07 3.40
C GLN A 59 24.47 -8.67 1.97
N VAL A 60 23.51 -8.51 1.07
CA VAL A 60 23.75 -8.04 -0.31
C VAL A 60 24.35 -6.64 -0.29
N ARG A 61 23.84 -5.73 0.54
CA ARG A 61 24.44 -4.38 0.68
C ARG A 61 25.89 -4.44 1.18
N LYS A 62 26.17 -5.25 2.20
CA LYS A 62 27.53 -5.39 2.73
C LYS A 62 28.50 -5.99 1.72
N ARG A 63 28.07 -6.98 0.93
CA ARG A 63 28.94 -7.67 -0.05
C ARG A 63 29.14 -6.89 -1.36
N VAL A 64 28.12 -6.18 -1.84
CA VAL A 64 28.16 -5.53 -3.17
C VAL A 64 28.57 -4.06 -3.07
N PHE A 65 28.09 -3.34 -2.07
CA PHE A 65 28.23 -1.88 -2.00
C PHE A 65 29.34 -1.41 -1.05
N HIS A 66 29.91 -2.30 -0.23
CA HIS A 66 30.93 -1.96 0.80
C HIS A 66 30.60 -0.64 1.53
N ASP A 67 29.31 -0.49 1.89
CA ASP A 67 28.73 0.81 2.17
C ASP A 67 29.27 1.38 3.50
N ASP A 68 29.92 2.53 3.41
CA ASP A 68 30.36 3.31 4.56
C ASP A 68 29.14 3.79 5.34
N ASN A 69 29.31 3.96 6.65
CA ASN A 69 28.23 4.19 7.59
C ASN A 69 27.59 5.61 7.50
N ASN A 70 27.26 6.13 6.32
CA ASN A 70 26.59 7.42 6.16
C ASN A 70 25.06 7.29 5.96
N VAL A 71 24.29 8.16 6.59
CA VAL A 71 22.83 8.21 6.43
C VAL A 71 22.43 8.70 5.04
N ASP A 72 23.18 9.64 4.46
CA ASP A 72 22.83 10.24 3.17
C ASP A 72 22.97 9.26 1.98
N THR A 73 23.88 8.28 2.07
CA THR A 73 24.01 7.22 1.05
C THR A 73 22.87 6.23 1.13
N ALA A 74 22.37 5.93 2.34
CA ALA A 74 21.24 5.04 2.52
C ALA A 74 19.89 5.63 2.05
N PHE A 75 19.72 6.96 2.17
CA PHE A 75 18.46 7.64 1.81
C PHE A 75 18.38 8.11 0.36
N ASP A 76 19.46 8.68 -0.19
CA ASP A 76 19.45 9.31 -1.51
C ASP A 76 20.53 8.72 -2.45
N ALA A 77 21.14 7.60 -2.07
CA ALA A 77 22.32 7.05 -2.76
C ALA A 77 23.42 8.12 -3.00
N GLY A 78 23.55 9.09 -2.08
CA GLY A 78 24.46 10.23 -2.22
C GLY A 78 24.09 11.22 -3.34
N GLY A 79 22.83 11.27 -3.76
CA GLY A 79 22.33 12.13 -4.84
C GLY A 79 22.58 11.58 -6.24
N ARG A 80 23.04 10.32 -6.37
CA ARG A 80 23.42 9.68 -7.65
C ARG A 80 22.36 8.71 -8.18
N VAL A 81 21.07 8.95 -7.91
CA VAL A 81 19.98 8.12 -8.44
C VAL A 81 19.55 8.56 -9.84
N SER A 82 19.38 7.62 -10.76
CA SER A 82 18.86 7.95 -12.09
C SER A 82 17.39 8.36 -12.01
N THR A 83 17.00 9.26 -12.91
CA THR A 83 15.62 9.75 -13.05
C THR A 83 14.62 8.60 -13.26
N SER A 84 14.99 7.63 -14.10
CA SER A 84 14.17 6.44 -14.36
C SER A 84 14.08 5.52 -13.14
N LEU A 85 15.16 5.36 -12.37
CA LEU A 85 15.12 4.57 -11.14
C LEU A 85 14.19 5.22 -10.10
N THR A 86 14.22 6.56 -9.98
CA THR A 86 13.27 7.29 -9.12
C THR A 86 11.84 7.05 -9.59
N ALA A 87 11.57 7.13 -10.90
CA ALA A 87 10.24 6.93 -11.45
C ALA A 87 9.69 5.52 -11.17
N VAL A 88 10.52 4.49 -11.33
CA VAL A 88 10.15 3.09 -11.04
C VAL A 88 9.88 2.87 -9.56
N THR A 89 10.71 3.43 -8.68
CA THR A 89 10.50 3.36 -7.23
C THR A 89 9.17 3.98 -6.82
N VAL A 90 8.86 5.17 -7.33
CA VAL A 90 7.57 5.83 -7.10
C VAL A 90 6.42 4.96 -7.62
N ALA A 91 6.52 4.44 -8.85
CA ALA A 91 5.49 3.56 -9.41
C ALA A 91 5.25 2.29 -8.56
N SER A 92 6.30 1.71 -7.97
CA SER A 92 6.15 0.52 -7.10
C SER A 92 5.42 0.80 -5.79
N GLN A 93 5.54 2.02 -5.25
CA GLN A 93 4.90 2.41 -3.99
C GLN A 93 3.40 2.66 -4.16
N PHE A 94 2.95 2.85 -5.40
CA PHE A 94 1.53 2.91 -5.75
C PHE A 94 0.88 1.54 -5.88
N LEU A 95 1.61 0.43 -5.77
CA LEU A 95 1.02 -0.90 -5.81
C LEU A 95 0.60 -1.33 -4.39
N TRP A 96 -0.65 -1.02 -4.02
CA TRP A 96 -1.18 -1.44 -2.73
C TRP A 96 -1.86 -2.81 -2.87
N PRO A 97 -1.59 -3.76 -1.97
CA PRO A 97 -2.33 -5.02 -1.93
C PRO A 97 -3.84 -4.82 -1.79
N GLY A 98 -4.26 -3.72 -1.15
CA GLY A 98 -5.65 -3.31 -1.04
C GLY A 98 -6.30 -3.06 -2.40
N ASP A 99 -5.58 -2.45 -3.36
CA ASP A 99 -6.09 -2.21 -4.71
C ASP A 99 -6.30 -3.53 -5.47
N ILE A 100 -5.43 -4.53 -5.25
CA ILE A 100 -5.55 -5.87 -5.84
C ILE A 100 -6.79 -6.59 -5.28
N LEU A 101 -6.99 -6.52 -3.96
CA LEU A 101 -8.16 -7.11 -3.29
C LEU A 101 -9.45 -6.43 -3.72
N GLN A 102 -9.45 -5.10 -3.79
CA GLN A 102 -10.58 -4.32 -4.23
C GLN A 102 -10.89 -4.57 -5.70
N SER A 103 -9.88 -4.64 -6.56
CA SER A 103 -10.05 -5.02 -7.97
C SER A 103 -10.73 -6.39 -8.09
N SER A 104 -10.25 -7.39 -7.35
CA SER A 104 -10.86 -8.73 -7.34
C SER A 104 -12.32 -8.70 -6.86
N THR A 105 -12.59 -7.91 -5.83
CA THR A 105 -13.94 -7.71 -5.27
C THR A 105 -14.88 -7.03 -6.28
N ILE A 106 -14.38 -6.08 -7.06
CA ILE A 106 -15.15 -5.41 -8.11
C ILE A 106 -15.36 -6.37 -9.30
N THR A 107 -14.38 -7.19 -9.66
CA THR A 107 -14.52 -8.20 -10.73
C THR A 107 -15.66 -9.17 -10.43
N VAL A 108 -15.73 -9.69 -9.20
CA VAL A 108 -16.78 -10.67 -8.84
C VAL A 108 -18.18 -10.05 -8.79
N LYS A 109 -18.29 -8.74 -8.53
CA LYS A 109 -19.58 -8.03 -8.45
C LYS A 109 -20.05 -7.43 -9.78
N SER A 110 -19.13 -6.97 -10.59
CA SER A 110 -19.40 -6.11 -11.76
C SER A 110 -18.81 -6.65 -13.06
N GLY A 111 -18.21 -7.84 -13.04
CA GLY A 111 -17.54 -8.44 -14.21
C GLY A 111 -16.24 -7.72 -14.57
N ILE A 112 -15.72 -7.99 -15.77
CA ILE A 112 -14.42 -7.49 -16.24
C ILE A 112 -14.41 -5.97 -16.49
N SER A 113 -15.56 -5.35 -16.75
CA SER A 113 -15.65 -3.91 -17.04
C SER A 113 -15.40 -3.01 -15.82
N GLY A 114 -15.77 -3.45 -14.62
CA GLY A 114 -15.58 -2.69 -13.38
C GLY A 114 -14.10 -2.41 -13.04
N PRO A 115 -13.26 -3.45 -12.97
CA PRO A 115 -11.82 -3.29 -12.76
C PRO A 115 -11.14 -2.49 -13.88
N LEU A 116 -11.58 -2.63 -15.13
CA LEU A 116 -11.01 -1.87 -16.26
C LEU A 116 -11.19 -0.36 -16.06
N TRP A 117 -12.39 0.09 -15.68
CA TRP A 117 -12.61 1.52 -15.44
C TRP A 117 -11.83 2.04 -14.22
N TYR A 118 -11.78 1.25 -13.15
CA TYR A 118 -11.01 1.58 -11.94
C TYR A 118 -9.50 1.70 -12.22
N THR A 119 -8.93 0.73 -12.94
CA THR A 119 -7.50 0.71 -13.28
C THR A 119 -7.12 1.83 -14.24
N VAL A 120 -7.98 2.19 -15.20
CA VAL A 120 -7.72 3.35 -16.09
C VAL A 120 -7.57 4.64 -15.28
N GLY A 121 -8.45 4.86 -14.29
CA GLY A 121 -8.33 6.02 -13.38
C GLY A 121 -7.06 5.98 -12.54
N ALA A 122 -6.69 4.82 -12.01
CA ALA A 122 -5.48 4.66 -11.20
C ALA A 122 -4.19 4.87 -12.02
N VAL A 123 -4.12 4.32 -13.23
CA VAL A 123 -2.94 4.40 -14.11
C VAL A 123 -2.60 5.84 -14.48
N ILE A 124 -3.61 6.71 -14.70
CA ILE A 124 -3.39 8.13 -14.99
C ILE A 124 -2.65 8.81 -13.82
N ASN A 125 -3.07 8.54 -12.59
CA ASN A 125 -2.44 9.09 -11.39
C ASN A 125 -1.01 8.56 -11.23
N ILE A 126 -0.81 7.26 -11.44
CA ILE A 126 0.50 6.59 -11.35
C ILE A 126 1.47 7.09 -12.43
N ALA A 127 0.98 7.43 -13.64
CA ALA A 127 1.83 7.96 -14.70
C ALA A 127 2.18 9.44 -14.50
N LEU A 128 1.27 10.24 -13.93
CA LEU A 128 1.48 11.67 -13.71
C LEU A 128 2.54 11.95 -12.63
N PHE A 129 2.50 11.19 -11.52
CA PHE A 129 3.33 11.46 -10.35
C PHE A 129 4.86 11.38 -10.61
N PRO A 130 5.37 10.35 -11.34
CA PRO A 130 6.76 10.28 -11.75
C PRO A 130 7.16 11.46 -12.63
N ILE A 131 6.33 11.85 -13.60
CA ILE A 131 6.63 12.98 -14.51
C ILE A 131 6.80 14.28 -13.71
N VAL A 132 5.90 14.55 -12.76
CA VAL A 132 5.98 15.71 -11.87
C VAL A 132 7.22 15.62 -10.97
N SER A 133 7.52 14.45 -10.42
CA SER A 133 8.71 14.22 -9.59
C SER A 133 10.01 14.52 -10.34
N VAL A 134 10.13 14.05 -11.58
CA VAL A 134 11.27 14.37 -12.46
C VAL A 134 11.36 15.87 -12.72
N TYR A 135 10.23 16.51 -13.04
CA TYR A 135 10.18 17.94 -13.28
C TYR A 135 10.64 18.76 -12.05
N LEU A 136 10.18 18.39 -10.85
CA LEU A 136 10.57 19.03 -9.60
C LEU A 136 12.07 18.87 -9.32
N LYS A 137 12.64 17.69 -9.55
CA LYS A 137 14.09 17.46 -9.40
C LYS A 137 14.93 18.32 -10.34
N THR A 138 14.47 18.54 -11.58
CA THR A 138 15.19 19.41 -12.54
C THR A 138 15.11 20.91 -12.19
N ARG A 139 14.01 21.35 -11.56
CA ARG A 139 13.77 22.77 -11.25
C ARG A 139 14.25 23.20 -9.86
N ALA A 140 14.37 22.27 -8.92
CA ALA A 140 14.81 22.54 -7.54
C ALA A 140 15.89 21.54 -7.07
N PRO A 141 17.13 21.61 -7.62
CA PRO A 141 18.20 20.62 -7.39
C PRO A 141 18.82 20.59 -5.97
N GLY A 142 18.15 21.14 -4.96
CA GLY A 142 18.57 21.10 -3.55
C GLY A 142 17.47 20.72 -2.57
N ALA A 143 16.23 20.51 -3.04
CA ALA A 143 15.13 20.10 -2.17
C ALA A 143 15.15 18.59 -1.98
N LYS A 144 15.22 18.15 -0.72
CA LYS A 144 15.24 16.74 -0.34
C LYS A 144 13.85 16.18 -0.05
N THR A 145 12.88 17.06 0.21
CA THR A 145 11.47 16.68 0.44
C THR A 145 10.53 17.60 -0.35
N TYR A 146 9.36 17.11 -0.74
CA TYR A 146 8.38 17.94 -1.44
C TYR A 146 7.93 19.13 -0.56
N LEU A 147 7.93 18.94 0.76
CA LEU A 147 7.57 19.95 1.74
C LEU A 147 8.49 21.18 1.68
N GLN A 148 9.79 21.00 1.42
CA GLN A 148 10.74 22.10 1.26
C GLN A 148 10.42 22.94 0.03
N ILE A 149 9.98 22.31 -1.07
CA ILE A 149 9.55 22.99 -2.29
C ILE A 149 8.31 23.83 -2.01
N MET A 150 7.35 23.26 -1.26
CA MET A 150 6.13 23.96 -0.89
C MET A 150 6.41 25.16 0.02
N TYR A 151 7.36 25.04 0.96
CA TYR A 151 7.80 26.16 1.78
C TYR A 151 8.44 27.28 0.96
N ALA A 152 9.34 26.92 0.04
CA ALA A 152 10.04 27.89 -0.80
C ALA A 152 9.09 28.66 -1.74
N ARG A 153 8.01 28.02 -2.21
CA ARG A 153 7.07 28.61 -3.17
C ARG A 153 5.86 29.30 -2.53
N TYR A 154 5.28 28.71 -1.48
CA TYR A 154 4.01 29.14 -0.90
C TYR A 154 4.13 29.66 0.55
N GLY A 155 5.35 29.66 1.10
CA GLY A 155 5.63 30.18 2.44
C GLY A 155 5.20 29.25 3.58
N ARG A 156 5.27 29.80 4.80
CA ARG A 156 5.12 29.03 6.05
C ARG A 156 3.70 28.50 6.29
N ALA A 157 2.67 29.30 5.99
CA ALA A 157 1.28 28.92 6.23
C ALA A 157 0.87 27.70 5.39
N ALA A 158 1.18 27.73 4.09
CA ALA A 158 0.93 26.60 3.20
C ALA A 158 1.75 25.36 3.61
N HIS A 159 3.02 25.54 3.99
CA HIS A 159 3.87 24.43 4.44
C HIS A 159 3.28 23.68 5.65
N ILE A 160 2.77 24.40 6.66
CA ILE A 160 2.13 23.78 7.83
C ILE A 160 0.87 23.02 7.41
N LEU A 161 0.06 23.58 6.50
CA LEU A 161 -1.12 22.89 5.97
C LEU A 161 -0.75 21.59 5.24
N PHE A 162 0.29 21.61 4.40
CA PHE A 162 0.77 20.42 3.70
C PHE A 162 1.35 19.37 4.66
N ILE A 163 2.02 19.78 5.74
CA ILE A 163 2.44 18.86 6.82
C ILE A 163 1.23 18.20 7.48
N ALA A 164 0.24 19.01 7.89
CA ALA A 164 -0.96 18.51 8.55
C ALA A 164 -1.74 17.55 7.65
N MET A 165 -1.89 17.89 6.36
CA MET A 165 -2.53 17.03 5.37
C MET A 165 -1.76 15.72 5.18
N ALA A 166 -0.43 15.76 5.08
CA ALA A 166 0.39 14.56 4.95
C ALA A 166 0.26 13.63 6.17
N LEU A 167 0.28 14.20 7.37
CA LEU A 167 0.06 13.44 8.60
C LEU A 167 -1.33 12.82 8.65
N MET A 168 -2.37 13.57 8.29
CA MET A 168 -3.73 13.08 8.27
C MET A 168 -3.92 11.95 7.26
N VAL A 169 -3.39 12.08 6.04
CA VAL A 169 -3.44 11.02 5.02
C VAL A 169 -2.73 9.77 5.50
N ASN A 170 -1.53 9.90 6.10
CA ASN A 170 -0.81 8.76 6.66
C ASN A 170 -1.62 8.06 7.76
N LEU A 171 -2.33 8.80 8.62
CA LEU A 171 -3.20 8.20 9.64
C LEU A 171 -4.43 7.50 9.04
N CYS A 172 -5.08 8.11 8.03
CA CYS A 172 -6.20 7.50 7.31
C CYS A 172 -5.78 6.22 6.60
N VAL A 173 -4.57 6.18 6.05
CA VAL A 173 -4.02 5.00 5.40
C VAL A 173 -3.72 3.90 6.42
N ILE A 174 -3.12 4.25 7.57
CA ILE A 174 -2.89 3.26 8.64
C ILE A 174 -4.21 2.66 9.11
N SER A 175 -5.27 3.47 9.28
CA SER A 175 -6.56 2.97 9.73
C SER A 175 -7.22 2.04 8.71
N THR A 176 -7.20 2.36 7.42
CA THR A 176 -7.75 1.47 6.37
C THR A 176 -6.95 0.17 6.27
N LEU A 177 -5.62 0.21 6.46
CA LEU A 177 -4.78 -0.99 6.46
C LEU A 177 -5.08 -1.90 7.64
N VAL A 178 -5.29 -1.34 8.84
CA VAL A 178 -5.68 -2.12 10.02
C VAL A 178 -7.03 -2.78 9.79
N VAL A 179 -8.02 -2.05 9.27
CA VAL A 179 -9.35 -2.61 8.97
C VAL A 179 -9.27 -3.71 7.90
N ALA A 180 -8.54 -3.47 6.82
CA ALA A 180 -8.34 -4.47 5.76
C ALA A 180 -7.60 -5.72 6.26
N GLY A 181 -6.59 -5.54 7.11
CA GLY A 181 -5.85 -6.63 7.75
C GLY A 181 -6.74 -7.49 8.65
N VAL A 182 -7.56 -6.86 9.50
CA VAL A 182 -8.52 -7.58 10.36
C VAL A 182 -9.53 -8.36 9.51
N ALA A 183 -10.06 -7.75 8.45
CA ALA A 183 -10.99 -8.44 7.54
C ALA A 183 -10.36 -9.67 6.87
N THR A 184 -9.09 -9.55 6.46
CA THR A 184 -8.36 -10.65 5.80
C THR A 184 -8.08 -11.81 6.77
N ILE A 185 -7.66 -11.53 8.01
CA ILE A 185 -7.40 -12.56 9.02
C ILE A 185 -8.70 -13.28 9.42
N LYS A 186 -9.80 -12.53 9.58
CA LYS A 186 -11.13 -13.08 9.85
C LYS A 186 -11.64 -13.98 8.71
N ALA A 187 -11.36 -13.61 7.46
CA ALA A 187 -11.73 -14.44 6.31
C ALA A 187 -10.93 -15.76 6.24
N ALA A 188 -9.71 -15.80 6.80
CA ALA A 188 -8.84 -16.97 6.76
C ALA A 188 -9.00 -17.93 7.97
N THR A 189 -9.54 -17.46 9.09
CA THR A 189 -9.47 -18.17 10.39
C THR A 189 -10.87 -18.51 10.93
N ILE A 190 -11.03 -19.69 11.54
CA ILE A 190 -12.26 -20.07 12.26
C ILE A 190 -12.39 -19.24 13.55
N ASP A 191 -13.51 -18.53 13.69
CA ASP A 191 -13.92 -17.78 14.89
C ASP A 191 -12.88 -16.77 15.45
N ALA A 192 -12.20 -15.99 14.62
CA ALA A 192 -11.22 -15.02 15.14
C ALA A 192 -11.86 -13.87 15.95
N SER A 193 -11.39 -13.65 17.18
CA SER A 193 -11.73 -12.46 17.99
C SER A 193 -11.06 -11.20 17.43
N ASP A 194 -11.74 -10.06 17.52
CA ASP A 194 -11.28 -8.76 17.03
C ASP A 194 -9.99 -8.33 17.73
N GLU A 195 -9.89 -8.60 19.03
CA GLU A 195 -8.73 -8.30 19.87
C GLU A 195 -7.49 -9.05 19.38
N PHE A 196 -7.66 -10.34 19.05
CA PHE A 196 -6.58 -11.20 18.59
C PHE A 196 -6.02 -10.75 17.23
N CYS A 197 -6.90 -10.36 16.31
CA CYS A 197 -6.49 -9.87 14.98
C CYS A 197 -5.66 -8.58 15.09
N VAL A 198 -6.08 -7.64 15.94
CA VAL A 198 -5.37 -6.37 16.13
C VAL A 198 -4.01 -6.60 16.80
N VAL A 199 -3.91 -7.51 17.77
CA VAL A 199 -2.63 -7.85 18.42
C VAL A 199 -1.65 -8.48 17.43
N ILE A 200 -2.10 -9.42 16.59
CA ILE A 200 -1.25 -10.03 15.55
C ILE A 200 -0.74 -8.97 14.58
N ILE A 201 -1.62 -8.11 14.08
CA ILE A 201 -1.26 -7.01 13.19
C ILE A 201 -0.25 -6.08 13.87
N ALA A 202 -0.50 -5.67 15.11
CA ALA A 202 0.40 -4.79 15.85
C ALA A 202 1.78 -5.42 16.08
N VAL A 203 1.86 -6.72 16.39
CA VAL A 203 3.13 -7.44 16.56
C VAL A 203 3.87 -7.60 15.23
N LEU A 204 3.16 -7.92 14.13
CA LEU A 204 3.78 -8.05 12.81
C LEU A 204 4.32 -6.71 12.28
N PHE A 205 3.51 -5.66 12.30
CA PHE A 205 3.94 -4.33 11.87
C PHE A 205 4.99 -3.73 12.82
N GLY A 206 4.82 -3.94 14.13
CA GLY A 206 5.76 -3.48 15.15
C GLY A 206 7.12 -4.16 15.03
N SER A 207 7.15 -5.48 14.87
CA SER A 207 8.40 -6.23 14.68
C SER A 207 9.09 -5.87 13.37
N TYR A 208 8.37 -5.78 12.25
CA TYR A 208 8.92 -5.33 10.97
C TYR A 208 9.55 -3.93 11.08
N SER A 209 8.84 -2.99 11.70
CA SER A 209 9.32 -1.63 11.92
C SER A 209 10.53 -1.58 12.86
N PHE A 210 10.55 -2.44 13.88
CA PHE A 210 11.65 -2.54 14.84
C PHE A 210 12.91 -3.13 14.20
N ILE A 211 12.79 -4.24 13.45
CA ILE A 211 13.90 -4.87 12.74
C ILE A 211 14.48 -3.93 11.68
N GLY A 212 13.62 -3.21 10.95
CA GLY A 212 14.02 -2.17 10.01
C GLY A 212 14.88 -1.09 10.65
N LYS A 213 14.52 -0.64 11.87
CA LYS A 213 15.28 0.35 12.64
C LYS A 213 16.55 -0.20 13.32
N VAL A 214 16.51 -1.43 13.85
CA VAL A 214 17.60 -2.03 14.64
C VAL A 214 18.69 -2.62 13.74
N THR A 215 18.32 -3.24 12.62
CA THR A 215 19.31 -3.83 11.68
C THR A 215 19.93 -2.77 10.78
N HIS A 216 19.23 -1.65 10.59
CA HIS A 216 19.71 -0.51 9.84
C HIS A 216 19.15 0.76 10.48
N SER A 217 19.92 1.44 11.34
CA SER A 217 19.61 2.82 11.81
C SER A 217 19.54 3.86 10.67
N LYS A 218 19.45 3.42 9.41
CA LYS A 218 19.57 4.20 8.17
C LYS A 218 18.54 3.87 7.11
N MET A 219 17.63 2.93 7.35
CA MET A 219 16.41 2.82 6.53
C MET A 219 15.26 3.40 7.36
N ILE A 220 15.22 4.72 7.46
CA ILE A 220 13.92 5.35 7.69
C ILE A 220 13.11 5.03 6.43
N MET A 221 11.99 4.38 6.68
CA MET A 221 10.95 4.16 5.73
C MET A 221 10.44 5.53 5.26
N CYS A 222 11.00 6.03 4.15
CA CYS A 222 10.37 6.94 3.19
C CYS A 222 11.39 7.27 2.09
N PRO A 223 11.27 6.71 0.89
CA PRO A 223 11.31 7.53 -0.30
C PRO A 223 9.85 7.76 -0.67
N PHE A 224 9.43 9.01 -0.78
CA PHE A 224 8.15 9.40 -1.39
C PHE A 224 6.85 9.18 -0.58
N LEU A 225 6.82 9.75 0.63
CA LEU A 225 5.80 10.75 0.96
C LEU A 225 6.47 11.89 1.75
#